data_AF-A0A0C3CXT4-F1
#
_entry.id   AF-A0A0C3CXT4-F1
#
_cell.length_a   1.000
_cell.length_b   1.000
_cell.length_c   1.000
_cell.angle_alpha   90.00
_cell.angle_beta   90.00
_cell.angle_gamma   90.00
#
_symmetry.space_group_name_H-M   'P 1'
#
loop_
_entity.id
_entity.type
_entity.pdbx_description
1 polymer ?
#
loop_
_entity_poly.entity_id
_entity_poly.type
_entity_poly.pdbx_seq_one_letter_code
_entity_poly.pdbx_strand_id
1 'polypeptide(L)'
;STHQGNSLIMFYPGGRQSSPPIPGCIKYIFKDNGRILLGVQHQLPAGADAINPFQHYPYFPAHLYSAQMGEDLEVVHLEWVMCHYARWHLSEKYDVILPLVQ
;
A
#
# COMPACT_ATOMS: atom_id res chain seq x y z
N SER A 1 -6.32 -4.50 -20.50
CA SER A 1 -4.94 -4.25 -20.06
C SER A 1 -5.02 -3.28 -18.89
N THR A 2 -4.95 -3.77 -17.65
CA THR A 2 -4.94 -2.91 -16.46
C THR A 2 -3.48 -2.66 -16.13
N HIS A 3 -3.00 -1.45 -16.42
CA HIS A 3 -1.65 -1.05 -16.06
C HIS A 3 -1.55 -1.11 -14.52
N GLN A 4 -0.82 -2.09 -13.96
CA GLN A 4 -0.61 -2.23 -12.50
C GLN A 4 -0.03 -0.96 -11.86
N GLY A 5 0.59 -0.07 -12.64
CA GLY A 5 1.23 1.14 -12.13
C GLY A 5 0.29 2.11 -11.40
N ASN A 6 -1.01 2.13 -11.72
CA ASN A 6 -1.96 3.09 -11.10
C ASN A 6 -2.81 2.47 -9.98
N SER A 7 -2.57 1.21 -9.61
CA SER A 7 -3.37 0.55 -8.56
C SER A 7 -2.71 0.55 -7.18
N LEU A 8 -1.46 0.99 -7.07
CA LEU A 8 -0.68 0.89 -5.83
C LEU A 8 -0.79 2.17 -5.00
N ILE A 9 -1.33 2.07 -3.80
CA ILE A 9 -1.62 3.21 -2.92
C ILE A 9 -1.16 2.98 -1.48
N MET A 10 -0.68 4.04 -0.85
CA MET A 10 -0.59 4.13 0.61
C MET A 10 -1.91 4.71 1.12
N PHE A 11 -2.54 4.10 2.12
CA PHE A 11 -3.83 4.54 2.64
C PHE A 11 -3.96 4.32 4.15
N TYR A 12 -4.86 5.05 4.80
CA TYR A 12 -5.15 4.92 6.23
C TYR A 12 -6.20 3.82 6.46
N PRO A 13 -5.84 2.69 7.11
CA PRO A 13 -6.78 1.59 7.29
C PRO A 13 -7.94 1.97 8.22
N GLY A 14 -9.15 1.63 7.80
CA GLY A 14 -10.40 2.02 8.46
C GLY A 14 -10.60 3.53 8.60
N GLY A 15 -9.91 4.34 7.79
CA GLY A 15 -9.96 5.81 7.85
C GLY A 15 -9.28 6.41 9.08
N ARG A 16 -8.49 5.64 9.83
CA ARG A 16 -7.82 6.11 11.04
C ARG A 16 -6.54 6.87 10.69
N GLN A 17 -6.66 8.18 10.50
CA GLN A 17 -5.50 9.04 10.19
C GLN A 17 -4.48 9.16 11.34
N SER A 18 -4.83 8.74 12.56
CA SER A 18 -3.88 8.61 13.67
C SER A 18 -2.96 7.38 13.56
N SER A 19 -3.29 6.42 12.69
CA SER A 19 -2.46 5.26 12.38
C SER A 19 -1.54 5.56 11.19
N PRO A 20 -0.36 4.92 11.10
CA PRO A 20 0.47 5.06 9.92
C PRO A 20 -0.26 4.50 8.68
N PRO A 21 -0.09 5.13 7.51
CA PRO A 21 -0.65 4.61 6.27
C PRO A 21 0.06 3.31 5.88
N ILE A 22 -0.68 2.39 5.28
CA ILE A 22 -0.18 1.09 4.85
C ILE A 22 -0.31 0.93 3.33
N PRO A 23 0.54 0.11 2.70
CA PRO A 23 0.45 -0.15 1.29
C PRO A 23 -0.68 -1.12 0.95
N GLY A 24 -1.36 -0.86 -0.16
CA GLY A 24 -2.33 -1.76 -0.76
C GLY A 24 -2.44 -1.60 -2.27
N CYS A 25 -3.12 -2.58 -2.88
CA CYS A 25 -3.39 -2.64 -4.30
C CYS A 25 -4.90 -2.55 -4.54
N ILE A 26 -5.33 -1.52 -5.25
CA ILE A 26 -6.70 -1.37 -5.74
C ILE A 26 -7.02 -2.53 -6.68
N LYS A 27 -8.02 -3.33 -6.31
CA LYS A 27 -8.59 -4.39 -7.16
C LYS A 27 -9.84 -3.93 -7.88
N TYR A 28 -10.61 -3.06 -7.23
CA TYR A 28 -11.88 -2.57 -7.75
C TYR A 28 -12.01 -1.07 -7.47
N ILE A 29 -12.60 -0.36 -8.43
CA ILE A 29 -13.12 0.98 -8.26
C ILE A 29 -14.61 0.88 -8.55
N PHE A 30 -15.44 1.23 -7.58
CA PHE A 30 -16.88 1.04 -7.71
C PHE A 30 -17.64 2.23 -7.12
N LYS A 31 -18.91 2.35 -7.51
CA LYS A 31 -19.81 3.39 -7.00
C LYS A 31 -20.82 2.74 -6.07
N ASP A 32 -20.95 3.28 -4.86
CA ASP A 32 -22.00 2.92 -3.91
C ASP A 32 -22.61 4.19 -3.32
N ASN A 33 -23.94 4.26 -3.28
CA ASN A 33 -24.68 5.41 -2.73
C ASN A 33 -24.19 6.78 -3.20
N GLY A 34 -23.83 6.89 -4.49
CA GLY A 34 -23.35 8.14 -5.09
C GLY A 34 -21.86 8.43 -4.91
N ARG A 35 -21.15 7.66 -4.07
CA ARG A 35 -19.73 7.83 -3.75
C ARG A 35 -18.87 6.84 -4.52
N ILE A 36 -17.65 7.26 -4.88
CA ILE A 36 -16.64 6.36 -5.45
C ILE A 36 -15.85 5.74 -4.29
N LEU A 37 -15.72 4.41 -4.31
CA LEU A 37 -15.04 3.62 -3.31
C LEU A 37 -14.03 2.68 -3.98
N LEU A 38 -13.03 2.25 -3.22
CA LEU A 38 -11.98 1.35 -3.66
C LEU A 38 -12.09 0.03 -2.90
N GLY A 39 -12.00 -1.09 -3.62
CA GLY A 39 -11.72 -2.39 -3.02
C GLY A 39 -10.22 -2.61 -3.02
N VAL A 40 -9.59 -2.55 -1.85
CA VAL A 40 -8.13 -2.55 -1.71
C VAL A 40 -7.68 -3.83 -1.02
N GLN A 41 -6.76 -4.55 -1.67
CA GLN A 41 -6.07 -5.69 -1.06
C GLN A 41 -4.80 -5.18 -0.36
N HIS A 42 -4.59 -5.57 0.89
CA HIS A 42 -3.45 -5.11 1.68
C HIS A 42 -2.16 -5.80 1.22
N GLN A 43 -1.05 -5.07 1.18
CA GLN A 43 0.27 -5.68 1.15
C GLN A 43 0.65 -6.07 2.58
N LEU A 44 1.09 -7.32 2.81
CA LEU A 44 1.38 -7.78 4.16
C LEU A 44 2.66 -7.12 4.71
N PRO A 45 2.73 -6.83 6.02
CA PRO A 45 3.94 -6.35 6.64
C PRO A 45 5.07 -7.37 6.46
N ALA A 46 6.31 -6.90 6.41
CA ALA A 46 7.44 -7.81 6.55
C ALA A 46 7.36 -8.49 7.93
N GLY A 47 7.72 -9.77 8.02
CA GLY A 47 7.75 -10.50 9.29
C GLY A 47 8.64 -9.81 10.33
N ALA A 48 8.41 -10.06 11.62
CA ALA A 48 9.08 -9.36 12.72
C ALA A 48 10.62 -9.42 12.68
N ASP A 49 11.18 -10.49 12.09
CA ASP A 49 12.63 -10.69 11.96
C ASP A 49 13.25 -9.96 10.75
N ALA A 50 12.43 -9.31 9.92
CA ALA A 50 12.90 -8.64 8.71
C ALA A 50 13.60 -7.32 9.05
N ILE A 51 14.87 -7.20 8.67
CA ILE A 51 15.65 -5.96 8.82
C ILE A 51 15.38 -5.09 7.59
N ASN A 52 14.84 -3.89 7.80
CA ASN A 52 14.67 -2.91 6.73
C ASN A 52 16.03 -2.27 6.37
N PRO A 53 16.56 -2.48 5.15
CA PRO A 53 17.86 -1.92 4.77
C PRO A 53 17.85 -0.38 4.66
N PHE A 54 16.68 0.23 4.52
CA PHE A 54 16.52 1.68 4.37
C PHE A 54 16.40 2.41 5.71
N GLN A 55 16.40 1.71 6.85
CA GLN A 55 16.26 2.32 8.18
C GLN A 55 17.33 3.37 8.49
N HIS A 56 18.52 3.26 7.88
CA HIS A 56 19.63 4.20 8.06
C HIS A 56 19.60 5.38 7.09
N TYR A 57 18.61 5.44 6.19
CA TYR A 57 18.46 6.48 5.16
C TYR A 57 17.17 7.28 5.40
N PRO A 58 17.14 8.18 6.40
CA PRO A 58 15.90 8.86 6.82
C PRO A 58 15.28 9.74 5.72
N TYR A 59 16.07 10.17 4.74
CA TYR A 59 15.62 10.99 3.60
C TYR A 59 15.07 10.16 2.43
N PHE A 60 15.15 8.84 2.49
CA PHE A 60 14.65 7.94 1.45
C PHE A 60 13.56 7.05 2.06
N PRO A 61 12.27 7.36 1.86
CA PRO A 61 11.16 6.75 2.60
C PRO A 61 10.81 5.34 2.11
N ALA A 62 11.77 4.62 1.51
CA ALA A 62 11.57 3.24 1.12
C ALA A 62 11.47 2.33 2.36
N HIS A 63 10.60 1.32 2.27
CA HIS A 63 10.41 0.36 3.35
C HIS A 63 10.21 -1.04 2.81
N LEU A 64 10.65 -2.03 3.57
CA LEU A 64 10.52 -3.44 3.22
C LEU A 64 9.15 -3.98 3.65
N TYR A 65 8.45 -4.64 2.74
CA TYR A 65 7.19 -5.34 3.00
C TYR A 65 7.30 -6.79 2.52
N SER A 66 6.38 -7.65 2.97
CA SER A 66 6.25 -8.99 2.40
C SER A 66 5.89 -8.87 0.93
N ALA A 67 6.39 -9.76 0.06
CA ALA A 67 5.96 -9.84 -1.34
C ALA A 67 4.52 -10.36 -1.48
N GLN A 68 3.95 -10.90 -0.40
CA GLN A 68 2.59 -11.42 -0.38
C GLN A 68 1.55 -10.33 -0.08
N MET A 69 0.39 -10.50 -0.70
CA MET A 69 -0.82 -9.72 -0.42
C MET A 69 -1.70 -10.48 0.58
N GLY A 70 -2.45 -9.76 1.41
CA GLY A 70 -3.47 -10.35 2.27
C GLY A 70 -4.63 -10.92 1.47
N GLU A 71 -5.40 -11.82 2.05
CA GLU A 71 -6.54 -12.47 1.37
C GLU A 71 -7.74 -11.53 1.26
N ASP A 72 -7.95 -10.71 2.28
CA ASP A 72 -9.14 -9.86 2.40
C ASP A 72 -9.03 -8.55 1.60
N LEU A 73 -10.21 -8.04 1.24
CA LEU A 73 -10.38 -6.72 0.65
C LEU A 73 -10.98 -5.76 1.67
N GLU A 74 -10.39 -4.57 1.77
CA GLU A 74 -10.95 -3.46 2.51
C GLU A 74 -11.66 -2.51 1.55
N VAL A 75 -12.85 -2.03 1.96
CA VAL A 75 -13.52 -0.92 1.30
C VAL A 75 -12.91 0.38 1.80
N VAL A 76 -12.19 1.07 0.91
CA VAL A 76 -11.42 2.29 1.20
C VAL A 76 -12.07 3.48 0.51
N HIS A 77 -12.29 4.54 1.29
CA HIS A 77 -12.74 5.83 0.78
C HIS A 77 -11.59 6.59 0.12
N LEU A 78 -11.87 7.40 -0.90
CA LEU A 78 -10.84 8.19 -1.59
C LEU A 78 -10.09 9.12 -0.64
N GLU A 79 -10.76 9.67 0.37
CA GLU A 79 -10.21 10.55 1.39
C GLU A 79 -9.23 9.85 2.35
N TRP A 80 -9.19 8.51 2.33
CA TRP A 80 -8.26 7.72 3.13
C TRP A 80 -6.97 7.41 2.38
N VAL A 81 -6.92 7.69 1.08
CA VAL A 81 -5.72 7.48 0.26
C VAL A 81 -4.74 8.63 0.54
N MET A 82 -3.51 8.28 0.91
CA MET A 82 -2.44 9.25 1.12
C MET A 82 -1.74 9.59 -0.19
N CYS A 83 -1.20 8.58 -0.88
CA CYS A 83 -0.45 8.76 -2.12
C CYS A 83 -0.38 7.46 -2.92
N HIS A 84 0.11 7.53 -4.15
CA HIS A 84 0.55 6.33 -4.88
C HIS A 84 1.94 5.89 -4.39
N TYR A 85 2.31 4.64 -4.64
CA TYR A 85 3.66 4.16 -4.38
C TYR A 85 4.25 3.38 -5.56
N ALA A 86 5.58 3.37 -5.65
CA ALA A 86 6.33 2.47 -6.50
C ALA A 86 6.71 1.20 -5.73
N ARG A 87 6.64 0.05 -6.39
CA ARG A 87 7.00 -1.25 -5.81
C ARG A 87 8.10 -1.89 -6.62
N TRP A 88 9.18 -2.27 -5.94
CA TRP A 88 10.24 -3.07 -6.52
C TRP A 88 10.24 -4.46 -5.88
N HIS A 89 10.05 -5.49 -6.71
CA HIS A 89 10.13 -6.87 -6.28
C HIS A 89 11.58 -7.26 -6.03
N LEU A 90 11.96 -7.43 -4.76
CA LEU A 90 13.33 -7.69 -4.36
C LEU A 90 13.63 -9.20 -4.33
N SER A 91 12.68 -10.00 -3.85
CA SER A 91 12.79 -11.45 -3.73
C SER A 91 11.41 -12.09 -3.55
N GLU A 92 11.33 -13.43 -3.59
CA GLU A 92 10.08 -14.17 -3.32
C GLU A 92 9.42 -13.82 -1.98
N LYS A 93 10.19 -13.32 -1.01
CA LYS A 93 9.69 -12.97 0.33
C LYS A 93 9.39 -11.50 0.50
N TYR A 94 10.03 -10.62 -0.27
CA TYR A 94 10.05 -9.19 0.04
C TYR A 94 9.89 -8.31 -1.18
N ASP A 95 9.10 -7.26 -1.00
CA ASP A 95 8.99 -6.12 -1.90
C ASP A 95 9.49 -4.86 -1.17
N VAL A 96 10.13 -3.97 -1.93
CA VAL A 96 10.46 -2.62 -1.47
C VAL A 96 9.38 -1.67 -1.96
N ILE A 97 8.83 -0.89 -1.04
CA ILE A 97 7.78 0.10 -1.32
C ILE A 97 8.33 1.48 -1.09
N LEU A 98 8.16 2.35 -2.07
CA LEU A 98 8.54 3.76 -2.04
C LEU A 98 7.29 4.63 -2.23
N PRO A 99 6.80 5.29 -1.17
CA PRO A 99 5.75 6.29 -1.31
C PRO A 99 6.16 7.41 -2.26
N LEU A 100 5.31 7.74 -3.22
CA LEU A 100 5.52 8.80 -4.20
C LEU A 100 4.80 10.07 -3.72
N VAL A 101 5.30 10.62 -2.62
CA VAL A 101 4.84 11.92 -2.10
C VAL A 101 5.51 13.04 -2.90
N GLN A 102 4.70 14.00 -3.37
CA GLN A 102 5.18 15.20 -4.05
C GLN A 102 5.55 16.29 -3.05
#